data_AF-A0A3Q7GJI3-F1
#
_entry.id   AF-A0A3Q7GJI3-F1
#
_cell.length_a   1.000
_cell.length_b   1.000
_cell.length_c   1.000
_cell.angle_alpha   90.00
_cell.angle_beta   90.00
_cell.angle_gamma   90.00
#
_symmetry.space_group_name_H-M   'P 1'
#
loop_
_entity.id
_entity.type
_entity.pdbx_description
1 polymer ?
#
loop_
_entity_poly.entity_id
_entity_poly.type
_entity_poly.pdbx_seq_one_letter_code
_entity_poly.pdbx_strand_id
1 'polypeptide(L)'
;MSGSMQNVWETGAPLFLAGVLEYLADQVLELVGIAAMNDKKNRITPRHIQLAIRHVTIPNGGVIPNIHNIFPPNNKSNTSKAVVDVPKEQEDWNDNSIASIAMFASINLL
;
A
#
# COMPACT_ATOMS: atom_id res chain seq x y z
N MET A 1 28.47 -28.47 -38.57
CA MET A 1 27.43 -28.70 -37.55
C MET A 1 27.28 -27.44 -36.70
N SER A 2 26.31 -26.59 -37.02
CA SER A 2 25.97 -25.42 -36.20
C SER A 2 25.04 -25.88 -35.08
N GLY A 3 25.59 -26.12 -33.89
CA GLY A 3 24.81 -26.42 -32.70
C GLY A 3 24.16 -25.15 -32.18
N SER A 4 22.96 -24.83 -32.64
CA SER A 4 22.11 -23.82 -32.02
C SER A 4 21.64 -24.35 -30.67
N MET A 5 22.32 -23.95 -29.58
CA MET A 5 21.87 -24.19 -28.23
C MET A 5 20.54 -23.46 -28.03
N GLN A 6 19.45 -24.23 -28.08
CA GLN A 6 18.13 -23.76 -27.70
C GLN A 6 18.18 -23.44 -26.22
N ASN A 7 17.94 -22.17 -25.91
CA ASN A 7 17.72 -21.67 -24.57
C ASN A 7 16.44 -22.31 -24.00
N VAL A 8 16.61 -23.46 -23.36
CA VAL A 8 15.58 -24.13 -22.55
C VAL A 8 15.42 -23.34 -21.25
N TRP A 9 14.97 -22.09 -21.34
CA TRP A 9 14.44 -21.38 -20.18
C TRP A 9 13.10 -22.05 -19.89
N GLU A 10 13.13 -22.95 -18.91
CA GLU A 10 12.04 -23.83 -18.53
C GLU A 10 10.73 -23.05 -18.41
N THR A 11 9.66 -23.62 -18.95
CA THR A 11 8.29 -23.08 -19.01
C THR A 11 7.74 -22.62 -17.63
N GLY A 12 8.38 -23.00 -16.52
CA GLY A 12 8.03 -22.58 -15.16
C GLY A 12 8.62 -21.23 -14.71
N ALA A 13 9.69 -20.73 -15.33
CA ALA A 13 10.28 -19.44 -14.99
C ALA A 13 9.30 -18.24 -15.13
N PRO A 14 8.49 -18.12 -16.21
CA PRO A 14 7.53 -17.02 -16.32
C PRO A 14 6.35 -17.15 -15.33
N LEU A 15 5.95 -18.37 -14.95
CA LEU A 15 4.87 -18.61 -13.98
C LEU A 15 5.27 -18.19 -12.56
N PHE A 16 6.49 -18.53 -12.14
CA PHE A 16 7.01 -18.11 -10.83
C PHE A 16 7.13 -16.58 -10.75
N LEU A 17 7.67 -15.95 -11.80
CA LEU A 17 7.77 -14.48 -11.84
C LEU A 17 6.39 -13.82 -11.84
N ALA A 18 5.42 -14.38 -12.57
CA ALA A 18 4.05 -13.85 -12.59
C ALA A 18 3.40 -13.87 -11.19
N GLY A 19 3.50 -14.99 -10.46
CA GLY A 19 2.95 -15.07 -9.10
C GLY A 19 3.60 -14.09 -8.12
N VAL A 20 4.92 -13.92 -8.19
CA VAL A 20 5.63 -12.93 -7.36
C VAL A 20 5.20 -11.51 -7.68
N LEU A 21 5.04 -11.17 -8.96
CA LEU A 21 4.58 -9.85 -9.40
C LEU A 21 3.13 -9.58 -8.99
N GLU A 22 2.25 -10.58 -9.07
CA GLU A 22 0.86 -10.47 -8.63
C GLU A 22 0.77 -10.19 -7.13
N TYR A 23 1.50 -10.95 -6.32
CA TYR A 23 1.55 -10.75 -4.87
C TYR A 23 2.04 -9.34 -4.50
N LEU A 24 3.10 -8.86 -5.16
CA LEU A 24 3.63 -7.51 -4.93
C LEU A 24 2.62 -6.43 -5.36
N ALA A 25 1.93 -6.62 -6.48
CA ALA A 25 0.95 -5.67 -6.98
C ALA A 25 -0.25 -5.55 -6.04
N ASP A 26 -0.77 -6.68 -5.53
CA ASP A 26 -1.88 -6.72 -4.59
C ASP A 26 -1.52 -6.03 -3.27
N GLN A 27 -0.36 -6.35 -2.70
CA GLN A 27 0.10 -5.74 -1.44
C GLN A 27 0.29 -4.22 -1.54
N VAL A 28 0.80 -3.74 -2.68
CA VAL A 28 0.92 -2.29 -2.94
C VAL A 28 -0.46 -1.67 -3.13
N LEU A 29 -1.37 -2.33 -3.85
CA LEU A 29 -2.72 -1.83 -4.11
C LEU A 29 -3.55 -1.72 -2.83
N GLU A 30 -3.43 -2.68 -1.91
CA GLU A 30 -4.09 -2.69 -0.60
C GLU A 30 -3.69 -1.45 0.22
N LEU A 31 -2.38 -1.23 0.42
CA LEU A 31 -1.87 -0.10 1.18
C LEU A 31 -2.25 1.26 0.55
N VAL A 32 -2.20 1.34 -0.78
CA VAL A 32 -2.57 2.55 -1.53
C VAL A 32 -4.07 2.78 -1.51
N GLY A 33 -4.89 1.72 -1.53
CA GLY A 33 -6.34 1.77 -1.41
C GLY A 33 -6.76 2.32 -0.06
N ILE A 34 -6.13 1.85 1.02
CA ILE A 34 -6.33 2.39 2.38
C ILE A 34 -5.96 3.88 2.41
N ALA A 35 -4.83 4.27 1.83
CA ALA A 35 -4.44 5.68 1.75
C ALA A 35 -5.43 6.55 0.94
N ALA A 36 -6.02 6.01 -0.13
CA ALA A 36 -7.03 6.71 -0.92
C ALA A 36 -8.36 6.88 -0.16
N MET A 37 -8.73 5.86 0.61
CA MET A 37 -9.93 5.87 1.46
C MET A 37 -9.79 6.89 2.60
N ASN A 38 -8.60 7.01 3.20
CA ASN A 38 -8.28 8.04 4.19
C ASN A 38 -8.46 9.46 3.62
N ASP A 39 -8.14 9.65 2.34
CA ASP A 39 -8.33 10.91 1.62
C ASP A 39 -9.77 11.09 1.07
N LYS A 40 -10.70 10.18 1.39
CA LYS A 40 -12.12 10.15 0.95
C LYS A 40 -12.29 10.22 -0.58
N LYS A 41 -11.33 9.69 -1.33
CA LYS A 41 -11.34 9.70 -2.80
C LYS A 41 -11.45 8.27 -3.31
N ASN A 42 -12.39 8.05 -4.23
CA ASN A 42 -12.58 6.75 -4.89
C ASN A 42 -11.54 6.47 -5.99
N ARG A 43 -10.65 7.43 -6.30
CA ARG A 43 -9.61 7.29 -7.32
C ARG A 43 -8.23 7.31 -6.69
N ILE A 44 -7.40 6.34 -7.05
CA ILE A 44 -5.98 6.33 -6.68
C ILE A 44 -5.27 7.48 -7.40
N THR A 45 -4.57 8.32 -6.63
CA THR A 45 -3.72 9.42 -7.13
C THR A 45 -2.27 9.17 -6.73
N PRO A 46 -1.28 9.76 -7.44
CA PRO A 46 0.14 9.58 -7.11
C PRO A 46 0.48 9.92 -5.66
N ARG A 47 -0.28 10.83 -5.03
CA ARG A 47 -0.14 11.18 -3.62
C ARG A 47 -0.48 10.03 -2.67
N HIS A 48 -1.49 9.22 -2.98
CA HIS A 48 -1.85 8.06 -2.15
C HIS A 48 -0.72 7.01 -2.18
N ILE A 49 -0.05 6.86 -3.33
CA ILE A 49 1.11 5.97 -3.48
C ILE A 49 2.30 6.50 -2.66
N GLN A 50 2.55 7.81 -2.69
CA GLN A 50 3.61 8.43 -1.89
C GLN A 50 3.35 8.31 -0.37
N LEU A 51 2.10 8.42 0.05
CA LEU A 51 1.70 8.26 1.46
C LEU A 51 1.89 6.81 1.95
N ALA A 52 1.67 5.83 1.09
CA ALA A 52 1.82 4.41 1.40
C ALA A 52 3.30 3.96 1.42
N ILE A 53 4.11 4.28 0.41
CA ILE A 53 5.45 3.68 0.20
C ILE A 53 6.59 4.51 0.80
N ARG A 54 6.47 5.84 0.86
CA ARG A 54 7.41 6.82 1.47
C ARG A 54 8.85 6.90 0.91
N HIS A 55 9.47 5.81 0.51
CA HIS A 55 10.91 5.72 0.19
C HIS A 55 11.24 5.61 -1.31
N VAL A 56 10.23 5.63 -2.18
CA VAL A 56 10.39 5.61 -3.64
C VAL A 56 10.04 6.99 -4.19
N THR A 57 10.82 7.46 -5.16
CA THR A 57 10.53 8.72 -5.86
C THR A 57 9.35 8.52 -6.81
N ILE A 58 8.18 9.04 -6.46
CA ILE A 58 6.98 8.95 -7.28
C ILE A 58 6.72 10.32 -7.92
N PRO A 59 6.66 10.42 -9.27
CA PRO A 59 6.31 11.67 -9.92
C PRO A 59 4.92 12.14 -9.47
N ASN A 60 4.79 13.44 -9.20
CA ASN A 60 3.55 14.07 -8.72
C ASN A 60 3.02 13.58 -7.35
N GLY A 61 3.81 12.82 -6.59
CA GLY A 61 3.42 12.31 -5.26
C GLY A 61 3.44 13.33 -4.13
N GLY A 62 4.24 14.39 -4.26
CA GLY A 62 4.47 15.37 -3.19
C GLY A 62 5.29 14.80 -2.04
N VAL A 63 5.16 15.38 -0.84
CA VAL A 63 5.86 14.94 0.38
C VAL A 63 4.90 14.75 1.53
N ILE A 64 5.28 13.89 2.47
CA ILE A 64 4.52 13.67 3.70
C ILE A 64 4.71 14.90 4.59
N PRO A 65 3.63 15.49 5.13
CA PRO A 65 3.74 16.62 6.05
C PRO A 65 4.55 16.22 7.28
N ASN A 66 5.74 16.81 7.44
CA ASN A 66 6.58 16.65 8.62
C ASN A 66 7.15 18.02 8.99
N ILE A 67 6.79 18.55 10.16
CA ILE A 67 7.27 19.84 10.66
C ILE A 67 8.17 19.55 11.86
N HIS A 68 9.44 19.91 11.75
CA HIS A 68 10.39 19.77 12.86
C HIS A 68 10.05 20.74 13.99
N ASN A 69 10.16 20.27 15.24
CA ASN A 69 9.75 20.96 16.47
C ASN A 69 10.47 22.30 16.75
N ILE A 70 11.44 22.66 15.92
CA ILE A 70 12.19 23.93 15.97
C ILE A 70 11.35 25.10 15.42
N PHE A 71 10.27 24.80 14.68
CA PHE A 71 9.31 25.78 14.17
C PHE A 71 7.94 25.63 14.85
N PRO A 72 7.79 25.99 16.14
CA PRO A 72 6.47 26.11 16.74
C PRO A 72 5.71 27.31 16.14
N PRO A 73 4.38 27.22 15.97
CA PRO A 73 3.57 28.36 15.59
C PRO A 73 3.65 29.42 16.70
N ASN A 74 4.03 30.65 16.34
CA ASN A 74 3.95 31.80 17.24
C ASN A 74 2.50 32.31 17.28
N ASN A 75 1.60 31.60 17.97
CA ASN A 75 0.24 32.10 18.22
C ASN A 75 -0.22 31.88 19.67
N LYS A 76 -0.20 32.97 20.45
CA LYS A 76 -0.99 33.11 21.68
C LYS A 76 -2.44 33.48 21.31
N SER A 77 -3.16 32.54 20.73
CA SER A 77 -4.61 32.47 20.47
C SER A 77 -4.74 31.35 19.43
N ASN A 78 -5.63 30.37 19.49
CA ASN A 78 -7.05 30.44 19.75
C ASN A 78 -7.47 29.03 20.19
N THR A 79 -8.36 28.97 21.16
CA THR A 79 -9.31 27.86 21.32
C THR A 79 -9.97 27.54 19.98
N SER A 80 -10.22 26.25 19.74
CA SER A 80 -11.01 25.68 18.63
C SER A 80 -10.27 25.41 17.30
N LYS A 81 -9.47 24.34 17.29
CA LYS A 81 -9.86 23.21 16.44
C LYS A 81 -10.09 22.04 17.37
N ALA A 82 -11.36 21.66 17.53
CA ALA A 82 -11.69 20.34 18.00
C ALA A 82 -10.84 19.37 17.18
N VAL A 83 -9.89 18.72 17.85
CA VAL A 83 -9.51 17.38 17.44
C VAL A 83 -10.82 16.65 17.57
N VAL A 84 -11.51 16.50 16.45
CA VAL A 84 -12.44 15.39 16.30
C VAL A 84 -11.51 14.21 16.48
N ASP A 85 -11.47 13.69 17.71
CA ASP A 85 -11.06 12.33 17.95
C ASP A 85 -12.00 11.51 17.07
N VAL A 86 -11.55 11.24 15.84
CA VAL A 86 -12.11 10.17 15.05
C VAL A 86 -11.95 8.97 15.97
N PRO A 87 -13.05 8.32 16.39
CA PRO A 87 -12.94 7.08 17.13
C PRO A 87 -11.93 6.24 16.37
N LYS A 88 -10.84 5.85 17.03
CA LYS A 88 -10.10 4.70 16.56
C LYS A 88 -11.10 3.56 16.69
N GLU A 89 -11.89 3.34 15.64
CA GLU A 89 -12.44 2.03 15.37
C GLU A 89 -11.21 1.14 15.21
N GLN A 90 -10.75 0.66 16.36
CA GLN A 90 -10.21 -0.66 16.49
C GLN A 90 -11.22 -1.52 15.73
N GLU A 91 -10.88 -1.92 14.50
CA GLU A 91 -11.54 -3.07 13.91
C GLU A 91 -11.36 -4.17 14.94
N ASP A 92 -12.43 -4.47 15.69
CA ASP A 92 -12.69 -5.83 16.08
C ASP A 92 -12.60 -6.59 14.78
N TRP A 93 -11.45 -7.22 14.55
CA TRP A 93 -11.30 -8.16 13.47
C TRP A 93 -12.43 -9.16 13.68
N ASN A 94 -13.50 -8.99 12.90
CA ASN A 94 -14.45 -10.05 12.76
C ASN A 94 -13.63 -11.16 12.12
N ASP A 95 -13.40 -12.22 12.88
CA ASP A 95 -12.55 -13.36 12.50
C ASP A 95 -12.93 -13.92 11.10
N ASN A 96 -14.13 -13.57 10.62
CA ASN A 96 -14.68 -13.88 9.30
C ASN A 96 -13.98 -13.18 8.12
N SER A 97 -13.42 -11.96 8.28
CA SER A 97 -12.65 -11.29 7.21
C SER A 97 -11.22 -11.81 7.12
N ILE A 98 -10.56 -12.07 8.28
CA ILE A 98 -9.25 -12.77 8.27
C ILE A 98 -9.43 -14.16 7.69
N ALA A 99 -10.50 -14.88 8.06
CA ALA A 99 -10.77 -16.22 7.56
C ALA A 99 -10.98 -16.24 6.04
N SER A 100 -11.56 -15.19 5.46
CA SER A 100 -11.72 -15.08 4.00
C SER A 100 -10.35 -14.90 3.33
N ILE A 101 -9.52 -13.98 3.81
CA ILE A 101 -8.16 -13.73 3.28
C ILE A 101 -7.25 -14.97 3.49
N ALA A 102 -7.34 -15.63 4.65
CA ALA A 102 -6.61 -16.85 4.96
C ALA A 102 -7.12 -18.08 4.16
N MET A 103 -8.42 -18.14 3.82
CA MET A 103 -8.97 -19.18 2.95
C MET A 103 -8.43 -19.05 1.53
N PHE A 104 -8.33 -17.83 0.98
CA PHE A 104 -7.75 -17.63 -0.35
C PHE A 104 -6.25 -17.96 -0.39
N ALA A 105 -5.51 -17.68 0.69
CA ALA A 105 -4.10 -18.08 0.81
C ALA A 105 -3.91 -19.59 0.97
N SER A 106 -4.82 -20.28 1.67
CA SER A 106 -4.74 -21.74 1.90
C SER A 106 -5.12 -22.58 0.68
N ILE A 107 -5.96 -22.05 -0.23
CA ILE A 107 -6.32 -22.72 -1.49
C ILE A 107 -5.16 -22.73 -2.49
N ASN A 108 -4.24 -21.76 -2.42
CA ASN A 108 -3.08 -21.67 -3.32
C ASN A 108 -1.82 -22.38 -2.79
N LEU A 109 -1.86 -23.01 -1.60
CA LEU A 109 -0.71 -23.70 -0.98
C LEU A 109 -0.92 -25.22 -0.81
N LEU A 110 -1.95 -25.79 -1.45
CA LEU A 110 -2.20 -27.23 -1.62
C LEU A 110 -2.20 -27.56 -3.12
#